data_AF-A0A352QS56-F1
#
_entry.id   AF-A0A352QS56-F1
#
_cell.length_a   1.000
_cell.length_b   1.000
_cell.length_c   1.000
_cell.angle_alpha   90.00
_cell.angle_beta   90.00
_cell.angle_gamma   90.00
#
_symmetry.space_group_name_H-M   'P 1'
#
loop_
_entity.id
_entity.type
_entity.pdbx_description
1 polymer ?
#
loop_
_entity_poly.entity_id
_entity_poly.type
_entity_poly.pdbx_seq_one_letter_code
_entity_poly.pdbx_strand_id
1 'polypeptide(L)'
;GALVLALRHPERYRSLSAFAPIVAPSQVPWGEKAFSRYLGEHHRAWAEHDACELVRRRPFGGTILVDQGLDDKFLASQLQPERFEAACAEAGQALTLRRHAGYDHGYYFIASFIEDHLRHHAALLAD
;
A
#
# COMPACT_ATOMS: atom_id res chain seq x y z
N GLY A 1 3.34 4.85 -5.98
CA GLY A 1 1.98 4.30 -5.88
C GLY A 1 1.14 5.15 -4.94
N ALA A 2 -0.15 4.83 -4.79
CA ALA A 2 -1.10 5.61 -3.97
C ALA A 2 -0.62 5.79 -2.52
N LEU A 3 -0.19 4.71 -1.85
CA LEU A 3 0.32 4.75 -0.47
C LEU A 3 1.46 5.75 -0.30
N VAL A 4 2.48 5.67 -1.16
CA VAL A 4 3.66 6.56 -1.12
C VAL A 4 3.27 8.03 -1.29
N LEU A 5 2.41 8.35 -2.26
CA LEU A 5 2.02 9.73 -2.53
C LEU A 5 1.24 10.32 -1.35
N ALA A 6 0.30 9.58 -0.80
CA ALA A 6 -0.51 10.04 0.33
C ALA A 6 0.30 10.17 1.62
N LEU A 7 1.25 9.26 1.89
CA LEU A 7 2.11 9.36 3.08
C LEU A 7 3.13 10.50 3.00
N ARG A 8 3.59 10.86 1.79
CA ARG A 8 4.50 12.00 1.58
C ARG A 8 3.78 13.34 1.60
N HIS A 9 2.52 13.37 1.18
CA HIS A 9 1.72 14.58 1.04
C HIS A 9 0.35 14.44 1.72
N PRO A 10 0.28 14.08 3.02
CA PRO A 10 -0.97 13.74 3.68
C PRO A 10 -1.96 14.92 3.74
N GLU A 11 -1.48 16.16 3.64
CA GLU A 11 -2.33 17.34 3.52
C GLU A 11 -3.11 17.43 2.20
N ARG A 12 -2.72 16.66 1.18
CA ARG A 12 -3.36 16.68 -0.15
C ARG A 12 -4.45 15.62 -0.32
N TYR A 13 -4.51 14.63 0.56
CA TYR A 13 -5.40 13.48 0.41
C TYR A 13 -6.25 13.29 1.67
N ARG A 14 -7.57 13.30 1.51
CA ARG A 14 -8.52 13.03 2.62
C ARG A 14 -8.71 11.53 2.89
N SER A 15 -8.43 10.68 1.89
CA SER A 15 -8.65 9.24 1.97
C SER A 15 -7.59 8.47 1.20
N LEU A 16 -7.32 7.23 1.62
CA LEU A 16 -6.30 6.38 1.03
C LEU A 16 -6.76 4.93 0.99
N SER A 17 -6.64 4.30 -0.18
CA SER A 17 -6.83 2.86 -0.33
C SER A 17 -5.93 2.26 -1.41
N ALA A 18 -5.77 0.93 -1.44
CA ALA A 18 -5.05 0.23 -2.50
C ALA A 18 -5.49 -1.24 -2.66
N PHE A 19 -5.42 -1.76 -3.88
CA PHE A 19 -5.53 -3.18 -4.20
C PHE A 19 -4.15 -3.79 -4.41
N ALA A 20 -3.88 -4.94 -3.80
CA ALA A 20 -2.66 -5.73 -3.96
C ALA A 20 -1.37 -4.87 -4.07
N PRO A 21 -1.11 -3.95 -3.12
CA PRO A 21 0.00 -3.01 -3.24
C PRO A 21 1.35 -3.67 -3.02
N ILE A 22 2.37 -3.22 -3.76
CA ILE A 22 3.78 -3.43 -3.37
C ILE A 22 4.09 -2.47 -2.22
N VAL A 23 4.10 -2.99 -1.00
CA VAL A 23 4.21 -2.15 0.21
C VAL A 23 5.64 -1.86 0.66
N ALA A 24 6.57 -2.75 0.32
CA ALA A 24 7.98 -2.66 0.70
C ALA A 24 8.88 -2.82 -0.55
N PRO A 25 8.75 -1.95 -1.58
CA PRO A 25 9.51 -2.08 -2.82
C PRO A 25 11.02 -2.10 -2.60
N SER A 26 11.54 -1.50 -1.53
CA SER A 26 12.98 -1.55 -1.21
C SER A 26 13.49 -2.93 -0.78
N GLN A 27 12.60 -3.91 -0.56
CA GLN A 27 12.88 -5.22 0.01
C GLN A 27 12.35 -6.38 -0.85
N VAL A 28 11.95 -6.10 -2.10
CA VAL A 28 11.42 -7.12 -3.02
C VAL A 28 12.01 -6.98 -4.43
N PRO A 29 12.14 -8.08 -5.20
CA PRO A 29 12.90 -8.07 -6.46
C PRO A 29 12.44 -7.04 -7.50
N TRP A 30 11.13 -6.77 -7.62
CA TRP A 30 10.65 -5.76 -8.57
C TRP A 30 11.08 -4.35 -8.18
N GLY A 31 10.95 -4.01 -6.90
CA GLY A 31 11.31 -2.68 -6.43
C GLY A 31 12.82 -2.49 -6.38
N GLU A 32 13.60 -3.49 -5.94
CA GLU A 32 15.08 -3.45 -6.02
C GLU A 32 15.57 -3.22 -7.44
N LYS A 33 15.05 -3.99 -8.41
CA LYS A 33 15.40 -3.83 -9.83
C LYS A 33 15.02 -2.47 -10.40
N ALA A 34 13.88 -1.92 -9.99
CA ALA A 34 13.42 -0.61 -10.47
C ALA A 34 14.22 0.52 -9.82
N PHE A 35 14.41 0.47 -8.50
CA PHE A 35 15.07 1.52 -7.74
C PHE A 35 16.57 1.60 -8.04
N SER A 36 17.28 0.48 -8.21
CA SER A 36 18.69 0.52 -8.63
C SER A 36 18.87 1.26 -9.97
N ARG A 37 17.93 1.07 -10.90
CA ARG A 37 17.96 1.74 -12.22
C ARG A 37 17.57 3.20 -12.19
N TYR A 38 16.58 3.58 -11.38
CA TYR A 38 16.03 4.94 -11.39
C TYR A 38 16.63 5.86 -10.32
N LEU A 39 17.00 5.31 -9.17
CA LEU A 39 17.46 6.04 -7.99
C LEU A 39 18.92 5.72 -7.62
N GLY A 40 19.54 4.78 -8.34
CA GLY A 40 20.89 4.27 -8.05
C GLY A 40 20.92 3.30 -6.87
N GLU A 41 22.12 2.81 -6.55
CA GLU A 41 22.38 1.83 -5.49
C GLU A 41 22.30 2.41 -4.05
N HIS A 42 22.01 3.71 -3.93
CA HIS A 42 21.90 4.37 -2.62
C HIS A 42 20.55 4.07 -1.96
N HIS A 43 20.47 2.95 -1.24
CA HIS A 43 19.27 2.47 -0.55
C HIS A 43 18.56 3.52 0.33
N ARG A 44 19.28 4.51 0.88
CA ARG A 44 18.66 5.59 1.68
C ARG A 44 17.63 6.39 0.88
N ALA A 45 17.86 6.59 -0.41
CA ALA A 45 16.92 7.32 -1.28
C ALA A 45 15.64 6.51 -1.55
N TRP A 46 15.72 5.17 -1.50
CA TRP A 46 14.58 4.29 -1.76
C TRP A 46 13.52 4.38 -0.67
N ALA A 47 13.95 4.70 0.55
CA ALA A 47 13.07 4.86 1.70
C ALA A 47 12.04 6.00 1.50
N GLU A 48 12.29 6.97 0.60
CA GLU A 48 11.31 8.00 0.20
C GLU A 48 10.25 7.49 -0.78
N HIS A 49 10.35 6.23 -1.20
CA HIS A 49 9.48 5.59 -2.18
C HIS A 49 8.92 4.25 -1.70
N ASP A 50 9.07 3.95 -0.41
CA ASP A 50 8.66 2.71 0.23
C ASP A 50 7.58 3.00 1.28
N ALA A 51 6.42 2.36 1.16
CA ALA A 51 5.27 2.68 2.01
C ALA A 51 5.48 2.24 3.46
N CYS A 52 6.17 1.11 3.70
CA CYS A 52 6.51 0.66 5.06
C CYS A 52 7.46 1.66 5.73
N GLU A 53 8.46 2.14 4.99
CA GLU A 53 9.41 3.14 5.51
C GLU A 53 8.76 4.51 5.76
N LEU A 54 7.80 4.90 4.93
CA LEU A 54 7.10 6.17 5.06
C LEU A 54 6.09 6.16 6.21
N VAL A 55 5.30 5.10 6.37
CA VAL A 55 4.24 5.04 7.40
C VAL A 55 4.82 5.07 8.81
N ARG A 56 5.98 4.44 9.03
CA ARG A 56 6.72 4.51 10.30
C ARG A 56 7.13 5.92 10.69
N ARG A 57 7.44 6.77 9.70
CA ARG A 57 7.89 8.14 9.94
C ARG A 57 6.73 9.11 10.10
N ARG A 58 5.68 8.93 9.30
CA ARG A 58 4.50 9.80 9.31
C ARG A 58 3.25 8.99 8.96
N PRO A 59 2.46 8.59 9.97
CA PRO A 59 1.14 8.03 9.74
C PRO A 59 0.26 8.96 8.91
N PHE A 60 -0.59 8.37 8.09
CA PHE A 60 -1.73 9.02 7.44
C PHE A 60 -2.80 9.36 8.48
N GLY A 61 -3.40 10.55 8.35
CA GLY A 61 -4.36 11.10 9.33
C GLY A 61 -5.73 10.39 9.39
N GLY A 62 -5.89 9.24 8.74
CA GLY A 62 -7.13 8.47 8.70
C GLY A 62 -6.86 6.99 8.47
N THR A 63 -7.94 6.20 8.38
CA THR A 63 -7.82 4.75 8.13
C THR A 63 -7.39 4.47 6.70
N ILE A 64 -6.32 3.69 6.54
CA ILE A 64 -5.88 3.17 5.24
C ILE A 64 -6.64 1.88 4.96
N LEU A 65 -7.26 1.77 3.78
CA LEU A 65 -7.92 0.54 3.33
C LEU A 65 -7.03 -0.22 2.34
N VAL A 66 -6.73 -1.49 2.60
CA VAL A 66 -6.01 -2.35 1.66
C VAL A 66 -6.78 -3.65 1.47
N ASP A 67 -6.91 -4.05 0.20
CA ASP A 67 -7.51 -5.31 -0.19
C ASP A 67 -6.45 -6.18 -0.88
N GLN A 68 -6.33 -7.43 -0.44
CA GLN A 68 -5.38 -8.40 -0.98
C GLN A 68 -6.07 -9.74 -1.28
N GLY A 69 -5.93 -10.23 -2.52
CA GLY A 69 -6.25 -11.61 -2.87
C GLY A 69 -5.22 -12.61 -2.32
N LEU A 70 -5.66 -13.70 -1.69
CA LEU A 70 -4.77 -14.72 -1.11
C LEU A 70 -4.23 -15.72 -2.14
N ASP A 71 -4.85 -15.81 -3.31
CA ASP A 71 -4.41 -16.66 -4.43
C ASP A 71 -3.58 -15.85 -5.44
N ASP A 72 -3.21 -14.62 -5.06
CA ASP A 72 -2.33 -13.76 -5.83
C ASP A 72 -0.91 -14.35 -5.89
N LYS A 73 -0.49 -14.75 -7.09
CA LYS A 73 0.83 -15.32 -7.36
C LYS A 73 2.02 -14.41 -6.98
N PHE A 74 1.79 -13.10 -6.81
CA PHE A 74 2.82 -12.14 -6.41
C PHE A 74 2.84 -11.88 -4.90
N LEU A 75 1.87 -12.40 -4.14
CA LEU A 75 1.69 -12.14 -2.72
C LEU A 75 2.99 -12.28 -1.92
N ALA A 76 3.59 -13.47 -1.97
CA ALA A 76 4.78 -13.79 -1.17
C ALA A 76 6.07 -13.19 -1.72
N SER A 77 6.13 -12.85 -3.02
CA SER A 77 7.38 -12.43 -3.67
C SER A 77 7.51 -10.92 -3.87
N GLN A 78 6.40 -10.19 -3.98
CA GLN A 78 6.40 -8.76 -4.30
C GLN A 78 5.53 -7.91 -3.37
N LEU A 79 4.38 -8.44 -2.92
CA LEU A 79 3.37 -7.61 -2.26
C LEU A 79 3.57 -7.53 -0.75
N GLN A 80 3.67 -8.70 -0.10
CA GLN A 80 4.00 -8.88 1.32
C GLN A 80 3.25 -7.91 2.26
N PRO A 81 1.91 -7.85 2.22
CA PRO A 81 1.10 -6.90 2.99
C PRO A 81 1.28 -7.01 4.51
N GLU A 82 1.72 -8.16 5.02
CA GLU A 82 2.09 -8.37 6.42
C GLU A 82 3.19 -7.42 6.90
N ARG A 83 4.11 -7.01 6.01
CA ARG A 83 5.13 -6.01 6.34
C ARG A 83 4.51 -4.64 6.61
N PHE A 84 3.48 -4.29 5.84
CA PHE A 84 2.77 -3.03 6.02
C PHE A 84 1.90 -3.07 7.27
N GLU A 85 1.22 -4.18 7.55
CA GLU A 85 0.47 -4.40 8.79
C GLU A 85 1.37 -4.20 10.03
N ALA A 86 2.57 -4.79 10.03
CA ALA A 86 3.55 -4.58 11.09
C ALA A 86 4.03 -3.12 11.19
N ALA A 87 4.37 -2.49 10.07
CA ALA A 87 4.80 -1.09 10.03
C ALA A 87 3.69 -0.14 10.51
N CYS A 88 2.43 -0.41 10.17
CA CYS A 88 1.29 0.36 10.66
C CYS A 88 1.09 0.19 12.16
N ALA A 89 1.19 -1.04 12.68
CA ALA A 89 1.08 -1.30 14.11
C ALA A 89 2.17 -0.58 14.92
N GLU A 90 3.42 -0.60 14.44
CA GLU A 90 4.55 0.12 15.04
C GLU A 90 4.31 1.63 15.09
N ALA A 91 3.74 2.19 14.02
CA ALA A 91 3.52 3.62 13.87
C ALA A 91 2.21 4.13 14.50
N GLY A 92 1.35 3.23 15.00
CA GLY A 92 -0.01 3.58 15.44
C GLY A 92 -0.94 4.01 14.28
N GLN A 93 -0.65 3.59 13.05
CA GLN A 93 -1.49 3.87 11.89
C GLN A 93 -2.74 2.98 11.89
N ALA A 94 -3.92 3.58 11.75
CA ALA A 94 -5.16 2.84 11.50
C ALA A 94 -5.12 2.18 10.11
N LEU A 95 -5.21 0.85 10.09
CA LEU A 95 -5.19 0.04 8.86
C LEU A 95 -6.39 -0.92 8.88
N THR A 96 -7.15 -0.95 7.79
CA THR A 96 -8.08 -2.02 7.46
C THR A 96 -7.47 -2.83 6.32
N LEU A 97 -6.86 -3.96 6.65
CA LEU A 97 -6.29 -4.90 5.67
C LEU A 97 -7.22 -6.11 5.52
N ARG A 98 -7.92 -6.19 4.39
CA ARG A 98 -8.84 -7.28 4.05
C ARG A 98 -8.13 -8.31 3.17
N ARG A 99 -8.26 -9.58 3.54
CA ARG A 99 -7.62 -10.72 2.88
C ARG A 99 -8.71 -11.64 2.30
N HIS A 100 -8.64 -11.90 1.00
CA HIS A 100 -9.71 -12.55 0.25
C HIS A 100 -9.26 -13.90 -0.31
N ALA A 101 -9.76 -14.99 0.25
CA ALA A 101 -9.49 -16.35 -0.24
C ALA A 101 -10.07 -16.55 -1.65
N GLY A 102 -9.33 -17.20 -2.55
CA GLY A 102 -9.79 -17.50 -3.91
C GLY A 102 -9.65 -16.35 -4.91
N TYR A 103 -9.18 -15.17 -4.47
CA TYR A 103 -8.98 -14.01 -5.34
C TYR A 103 -7.51 -13.84 -5.73
N ASP A 104 -7.29 -13.51 -7.00
CA ASP A 104 -5.97 -13.35 -7.61
C ASP A 104 -5.57 -11.86 -7.78
N HIS A 105 -4.60 -11.59 -8.66
CA HIS A 105 -4.12 -10.23 -8.98
C HIS A 105 -4.93 -9.54 -10.11
N GLY A 106 -5.94 -10.21 -10.64
CA GLY A 106 -6.65 -9.78 -11.85
C GLY A 106 -7.67 -8.68 -11.60
N TYR A 107 -8.18 -8.11 -12.69
CA TYR A 107 -9.28 -7.14 -12.60
C TYR A 107 -10.59 -7.74 -12.09
N TYR A 108 -10.77 -9.07 -12.11
CA TYR A 108 -11.91 -9.72 -11.46
C TYR A 108 -11.88 -9.51 -9.94
N PHE A 109 -10.70 -9.59 -9.32
CA PHE A 109 -10.52 -9.24 -7.91
C PHE A 109 -10.84 -7.76 -7.67
N ILE A 110 -10.25 -6.86 -8.45
CA ILE A 110 -10.50 -5.41 -8.31
C ILE A 110 -11.99 -5.09 -8.48
N ALA A 111 -12.62 -5.59 -9.53
CA ALA A 111 -14.03 -5.34 -9.84
C ALA A 111 -14.98 -5.86 -8.74
N SER A 112 -14.60 -6.91 -8.02
CA SER A 112 -15.41 -7.47 -6.93
C SER A 112 -15.49 -6.55 -5.71
N PHE A 113 -14.50 -5.69 -5.51
CA PHE A 113 -14.35 -4.88 -4.29
C PHE A 113 -14.20 -3.37 -4.57
N ILE A 114 -14.18 -2.94 -5.83
CA ILE A 114 -14.03 -1.52 -6.20
C ILE A 114 -15.16 -0.66 -5.62
N GLU A 115 -16.38 -1.18 -5.51
CA GLU A 115 -17.49 -0.45 -4.90
C GLU A 115 -17.21 -0.08 -3.43
N ASP A 116 -16.60 -0.98 -2.66
CA ASP A 116 -16.24 -0.71 -1.27
C ASP A 116 -15.18 0.39 -1.17
N HIS A 117 -14.20 0.40 -2.07
CA HIS A 117 -13.19 1.46 -2.13
C HIS A 117 -13.82 2.80 -2.50
N LEU A 118 -14.74 2.81 -3.47
CA LEU A 118 -15.48 4.03 -3.83
C LEU A 118 -16.28 4.56 -2.64
N ARG A 119 -16.96 3.69 -1.89
CA ARG A 119 -17.70 4.07 -0.67
C ARG A 119 -16.79 4.58 0.44
N HIS A 120 -15.65 3.92 0.67
CA HIS A 120 -14.60 4.36 1.61
C HIS A 120 -14.12 5.78 1.27
N HIS A 121 -13.83 6.04 0.00
CA HIS A 121 -13.40 7.37 -0.44
C HIS A 121 -14.53 8.39 -0.35
N ALA A 122 -15.73 8.06 -0.79
CA ALA A 122 -16.89 8.95 -0.78
C ALA A 122 -17.24 9.42 0.64
N ALA A 123 -17.19 8.51 1.63
CA ALA A 123 -17.47 8.84 3.03
C ALA A 123 -16.50 9.88 3.65
N LEU A 124 -15.29 10.02 3.08
CA LEU A 124 -14.26 10.94 3.55
C LEU A 124 -14.10 12.20 2.65
N LEU A 125 -14.78 12.20 1.51
CA LEU A 125 -14.75 13.27 0.51
C LEU A 125 -16.04 14.07 0.44
N ALA A 126 -17.17 13.48 0.81
CA ALA A 126 -18.43 14.20 0.96
C ALA A 126 -18.27 15.22 2.10
N ASP A 127 -18.49 16.50 1.78
CA ASP A 127 -18.53 17.59 2.76
C ASP A 127 -19.81 17.54 3.61
#